data_AF-A0A7C3NUV7-F1
#
_entry.id   AF-A0A7C3NUV7-F1
#
_cell.length_a   1.000
_cell.length_b   1.000
_cell.length_c   1.000
_cell.angle_alpha   90.00
_cell.angle_beta   90.00
_cell.angle_gamma   90.00
#
_symmetry.space_group_name_H-M   'P 1'
#
loop_
_entity.id
_entity.type
_entity.pdbx_description
1 polymer ?
#
loop_
_entity_poly.entity_id
_entity_poly.type
_entity_poly.pdbx_seq_one_letter_code
_entity_poly.pdbx_strand_id
1 'polypeptide(L)'
;MTMSIEFCLHGSARTIKESVERARLAEELGFAAIFFADSHMNNADCYQVLAMCATSTRTIRLGSAVTNMVYRHPTIIANAFATLNEISGGRA
;
A
#
# COMPACT_ATOMS: atom_id res chain seq x y z
N MET A 1 17.23 -23.17 1.63
CA MET A 1 16.27 -22.05 1.72
C MET A 1 16.49 -21.39 3.07
N THR A 2 17.21 -20.27 3.10
CA THR A 2 17.49 -19.53 4.33
C THR A 2 16.23 -18.77 4.71
N MET A 3 15.73 -18.97 5.93
CA MET A 3 14.53 -18.28 6.43
C MET A 3 14.96 -16.91 6.97
N SER A 4 14.58 -15.83 6.30
CA SER A 4 14.80 -14.46 6.76
C SER A 4 13.55 -13.89 7.41
N ILE A 5 13.73 -13.13 8.49
CA ILE A 5 12.65 -12.33 9.09
C ILE A 5 12.62 -10.98 8.39
N GLU A 6 11.45 -10.58 7.89
CA GLU A 6 11.21 -9.26 7.31
C GLU A 6 10.28 -8.45 8.20
N PHE A 7 10.55 -7.15 8.32
CA PHE A 7 9.66 -6.22 9.01
C PHE A 7 8.81 -5.46 7.98
N CYS A 8 7.51 -5.33 8.28
CA CYS A 8 6.56 -4.59 7.47
C CYS A 8 5.85 -3.55 8.34
N LEU A 9 5.48 -2.41 7.74
CA LEU A 9 4.77 -1.35 8.42
C LEU A 9 3.29 -1.37 8.05
N HIS A 10 2.41 -1.31 9.04
CA HIS A 10 0.98 -1.11 8.83
C HIS A 10 0.52 0.20 9.45
N GLY A 11 -0.37 0.93 8.79
CA GLY A 11 -0.98 2.10 9.41
C GLY A 11 -2.20 2.67 8.70
N SER A 12 -2.76 3.71 9.31
CA SER A 12 -3.88 4.47 8.76
C SER A 12 -3.41 5.44 7.69
N ALA A 13 -4.15 5.51 6.58
CA ALA A 13 -3.96 6.47 5.50
C ALA A 13 -4.85 7.70 5.72
N ARG A 14 -4.49 8.56 6.68
CA ARG A 14 -5.32 9.73 7.05
C ARG A 14 -5.30 10.82 5.98
N THR A 15 -4.12 11.11 5.46
CA THR A 15 -3.90 12.03 4.34
C THR A 15 -2.93 11.42 3.34
N ILE A 16 -2.98 11.86 2.08
CA ILE A 16 -2.04 11.40 1.05
C ILE A 16 -0.61 11.78 1.42
N LYS A 17 -0.38 13.03 1.86
CA LYS A 17 0.94 13.56 2.19
C LYS A 17 1.64 12.73 3.27
N GLU A 18 0.99 12.52 4.41
CA GLU A 18 1.57 11.74 5.51
C GLU A 18 1.83 10.29 5.12
N SER A 19 0.96 9.71 4.29
CA SER A 19 1.10 8.33 3.83
C SER A 19 2.32 8.17 2.91
N VAL A 20 2.53 9.13 2.00
CA VAL A 20 3.70 9.17 1.12
C VAL A 20 5.00 9.39 1.92
N GLU A 21 5.00 10.33 2.86
CA GLU A 21 6.15 10.57 3.75
C GLU A 21 6.49 9.31 4.55
N ARG A 22 5.47 8.61 5.09
CA ARG A 22 5.66 7.34 5.80
C ARG A 22 6.19 6.24 4.90
N ALA A 23 5.71 6.13 3.66
CA ALA A 23 6.18 5.13 2.71
C ALA A 23 7.66 5.34 2.34
N ARG A 24 8.09 6.58 2.10
CA ARG A 24 9.49 6.92 1.86
C ARG A 24 10.37 6.58 3.06
N LEU A 25 9.95 6.99 4.26
CA LEU A 25 10.71 6.69 5.47
C LEU A 25 10.80 5.18 5.74
N ALA A 26 9.71 4.43 5.52
CA ALA A 26 9.72 2.98 5.66
C ALA A 26 10.72 2.33 4.68
N GLU A 27 10.77 2.80 3.43
CA GLU A 27 11.74 2.34 2.45
C GLU A 27 13.18 2.66 2.86
N GLU A 28 13.46 3.90 3.29
CA GLU A 28 14.77 4.34 3.76
C GLU A 28 15.27 3.54 4.97
N LEU A 29 14.35 3.11 5.84
CA LEU A 29 14.64 2.29 7.02
C LEU A 29 14.73 0.78 6.70
N GLY A 30 14.50 0.37 5.45
CA GLY A 30 14.63 -1.02 5.02
C GLY A 30 13.44 -1.92 5.37
N PHE A 31 12.25 -1.37 5.60
CA PHE A 31 11.04 -2.19 5.70
C PHE A 31 10.74 -2.86 4.35
N ALA A 32 10.30 -4.12 4.40
CA ALA A 32 10.00 -4.90 3.20
C ALA A 32 8.70 -4.46 2.50
N ALA A 33 7.73 -3.98 3.28
CA ALA A 33 6.43 -3.54 2.77
C ALA A 33 5.79 -2.48 3.67
N ILE A 34 4.91 -1.68 3.08
CA ILE A 34 3.97 -0.82 3.79
C ILE A 34 2.52 -1.15 3.40
N PHE A 35 1.66 -1.24 4.41
CA PHE A 35 0.26 -1.56 4.27
C PHE A 35 -0.64 -0.47 4.83
N PHE A 36 -1.69 -0.13 4.10
CA PHE A 36 -2.73 0.79 4.58
C PHE A 36 -4.08 0.10 4.80
N ALA A 37 -4.83 0.56 5.80
CA ALA A 37 -6.18 0.07 6.05
C ALA A 37 -7.20 0.68 5.07
N ASP A 38 -8.02 -0.16 4.42
CA ASP A 38 -9.16 0.27 3.60
C ASP A 38 -10.39 0.46 4.51
N SER A 39 -10.61 1.70 4.96
CA SER A 39 -11.76 2.06 5.82
C SER A 39 -12.29 3.44 5.46
N HIS A 40 -13.40 3.48 4.69
CA HIS A 40 -13.94 4.71 4.10
C HIS A 40 -14.38 5.78 5.11
N MET A 41 -14.64 5.41 6.38
CA MET A 41 -15.04 6.37 7.42
C MET A 41 -13.85 7.02 8.14
N ASN A 42 -12.66 6.44 8.03
CA ASN A 42 -11.52 6.83 8.88
C ASN A 42 -10.23 7.11 8.09
N ASN A 43 -10.16 6.67 6.83
CA ASN A 43 -8.99 6.82 5.96
C ASN A 43 -9.39 7.44 4.62
N ALA A 44 -8.44 8.09 3.97
CA ALA A 44 -8.49 8.36 2.54
C ALA A 44 -8.55 7.04 1.75
N ASP A 45 -8.94 7.11 0.48
CA ASP A 45 -9.02 5.93 -0.38
C ASP A 45 -7.67 5.19 -0.44
N CYS A 46 -7.69 3.92 0.00
CA CYS A 46 -6.48 3.12 0.17
C CYS A 46 -5.72 2.93 -1.15
N TYR A 47 -6.42 2.72 -2.26
CA TYR A 47 -5.82 2.43 -3.56
C TYR A 47 -5.19 3.68 -4.17
N GLN A 48 -5.84 4.84 -4.06
CA GLN A 48 -5.26 6.12 -4.49
C GLN A 48 -4.01 6.47 -3.67
N VAL A 49 -4.06 6.26 -2.35
CA VAL A 49 -2.88 6.48 -1.49
C VAL A 49 -1.74 5.54 -1.86
N LEU A 50 -2.01 4.26 -2.10
CA LEU A 50 -1.00 3.30 -2.54
C LEU A 50 -0.40 3.68 -3.90
N ALA A 51 -1.20 4.17 -4.85
CA ALA A 51 -0.71 4.66 -6.14
C ALA A 51 0.23 5.87 -5.98
N MET A 52 -0.08 6.79 -5.06
CA MET A 52 0.81 7.92 -4.74
C MET A 52 2.10 7.46 -4.05
N CYS A 53 2.04 6.43 -3.20
CA CYS A 53 3.21 5.82 -2.61
C CYS A 53 4.06 5.11 -3.67
N ALA A 54 3.45 4.43 -4.63
CA ALA A 54 4.12 3.75 -5.73
C ALA A 54 4.98 4.69 -6.56
N THR A 55 4.47 5.86 -6.93
CA THR A 55 5.24 6.87 -7.70
C THR A 55 6.30 7.59 -6.85
N SER A 56 6.23 7.45 -5.53
CA SER A 56 7.08 8.17 -4.58
C SER A 56 8.16 7.31 -3.92
N THR A 57 8.21 6.01 -4.23
CA THR A 57 9.11 4.99 -3.66
C THR A 57 9.63 4.09 -4.79
N ARG A 58 10.67 3.29 -4.55
CA ARG A 58 11.35 2.52 -5.62
C ARG A 58 11.37 1.01 -5.40
N THR A 59 11.39 0.55 -4.16
CA THR A 59 11.65 -0.86 -3.80
C THR A 59 10.67 -1.42 -2.77
N ILE A 60 10.11 -0.60 -1.88
CA ILE A 60 9.18 -1.09 -0.84
C ILE A 60 7.90 -1.67 -1.49
N ARG A 61 7.43 -2.83 -0.99
CA ARG A 61 6.16 -3.42 -1.42
C ARG A 61 4.96 -2.68 -0.84
N LEU A 62 3.85 -2.70 -1.55
CA LEU A 62 2.67 -1.87 -1.30
C LEU A 62 1.43 -2.75 -1.20
N GLY A 63 0.57 -2.54 -0.21
CA GLY A 63 -0.68 -3.29 -0.16
C GLY A 63 -1.73 -2.73 0.79
N SER A 64 -2.92 -3.31 0.72
CA SER A 64 -3.95 -3.10 1.72
C SER A 64 -3.81 -4.14 2.84
N ALA A 65 -4.05 -3.76 4.09
CA ALA A 65 -4.21 -4.70 5.21
C ALA A 65 -5.42 -4.27 6.07
N VAL A 66 -6.63 -4.68 5.75
CA VAL A 66 -7.08 -5.52 4.61
C VAL A 66 -7.90 -4.70 3.61
N THR A 67 -8.15 -5.25 2.42
CA THR A 67 -9.16 -4.72 1.50
C THR A 67 -10.55 -4.96 2.08
N ASN A 68 -11.43 -3.95 2.02
CA ASN A 68 -12.79 -4.10 2.49
C ASN A 68 -13.71 -4.58 1.36
N MET A 69 -14.13 -5.84 1.48
CA MET A 69 -14.98 -6.52 0.50
C MET A 69 -16.46 -6.11 0.58
N VAL A 70 -16.89 -5.41 1.65
CA VAL A 70 -18.30 -5.03 1.84
C VAL A 70 -18.72 -3.96 0.82
N TYR A 71 -17.82 -3.03 0.51
CA TYR A 71 -18.12 -1.89 -0.36
C TYR A 71 -17.33 -1.86 -1.67
N ARG A 72 -16.54 -2.91 -1.97
CA ARG A 72 -15.84 -3.05 -3.25
C ARG A 72 -16.17 -4.39 -3.88
N HIS A 73 -16.68 -4.36 -5.10
CA HIS A 73 -16.92 -5.58 -5.87
C HIS A 73 -15.57 -6.27 -6.18
N PRO A 74 -15.48 -7.63 -6.12
CA PRO A 74 -14.23 -8.35 -6.38
C PRO A 74 -13.56 -8.01 -7.71
N THR A 75 -14.34 -7.78 -8.78
CA THR A 75 -13.77 -7.39 -10.08
C THR A 75 -13.12 -6.01 -10.07
N ILE A 76 -13.63 -5.09 -9.24
CA ILE A 76 -13.03 -3.76 -9.06
C ILE A 76 -11.74 -3.88 -8.24
N ILE A 77 -11.72 -4.72 -7.20
CA ILE A 77 -10.52 -5.01 -6.41
C ILE A 77 -9.42 -5.58 -7.30
N ALA A 78 -9.75 -6.60 -8.10
CA ALA A 78 -8.81 -7.25 -9.00
C ALA A 78 -8.21 -6.27 -10.02
N ASN A 79 -9.06 -5.45 -10.65
CA ASN A 79 -8.60 -4.43 -11.59
C ASN A 79 -7.74 -3.36 -10.90
N ALA A 80 -8.13 -2.89 -9.71
CA ALA A 80 -7.40 -1.88 -8.98
C ALA A 80 -6.00 -2.35 -8.56
N PHE A 81 -5.85 -3.59 -8.10
CA PHE A 81 -4.52 -4.16 -7.81
C PHE A 81 -3.71 -4.41 -9.07
N ALA A 82 -4.33 -4.87 -10.17
CA ALA A 82 -3.62 -5.01 -11.45
C ALA A 82 -3.04 -3.68 -11.94
N THR A 83 -3.84 -2.60 -11.91
CA THR A 83 -3.38 -1.25 -12.23
C THR A 83 -2.30 -0.77 -11.26
N LEU A 84 -2.46 -0.98 -9.95
CA LEU A 84 -1.47 -0.58 -8.96
C LEU A 84 -0.14 -1.34 -9.13
N ASN A 85 -0.19 -2.61 -9.49
CA ASN A 85 0.97 -3.43 -9.79
C ASN A 85 1.72 -2.89 -11.02
N GLU A 86 1.01 -2.45 -12.06
CA GLU A 86 1.59 -1.77 -13.22
C GLU A 86 2.26 -0.44 -12.82
N ILE A 87 1.55 0.42 -12.08
CA ILE A 87 2.07 1.72 -11.60
C ILE A 87 3.34 1.54 -10.76
N SER A 88 3.36 0.52 -9.91
CA SER A 88 4.44 0.28 -8.97
C SER A 88 5.63 -0.50 -9.55
N GLY A 89 5.49 -1.03 -10.77
CA GLY A 89 6.51 -1.86 -11.41
C GLY A 89 6.65 -3.23 -10.75
N GLY A 90 5.55 -3.87 -10.33
CA GLY A 90 5.58 -5.22 -9.77
C GLY A 90 5.55 -5.31 -8.24
N ARG A 91 5.25 -4.21 -7.52
CA ARG A 91 5.40 -4.13 -6.05
C ARG A 91 4.09 -4.25 -5.27
N ALA A 92 2.96 -4.45 -5.94
CA ALA A 92 1.62 -4.48 -5.33
C ALA A 92 0.87 -5.79 -5.57
#